data_AF-I0YLH9-F1
#
_entry.id   AF-I0YLH9-F1
#
_cell.length_a   1.000
_cell.length_b   1.000
_cell.length_c   1.000
_cell.angle_alpha   90.00
_cell.angle_beta   90.00
_cell.angle_gamma   90.00
#
_symmetry.space_group_name_H-M   'P 1'
#
loop_
_entity.id
_entity.type
_entity.pdbx_description
1 polymer ?
#
loop_
_entity_poly.entity_id
_entity_poly.type
_entity_poly.pdbx_seq_one_letter_code
_entity_poly.pdbx_strand_id
1 'polypeptide(L)'
;RALIIGPGGTPYANGCFLFDILLPPEYPNKPPEVQFLTTGAGRVRFNPNLYNCGKVCLSLLGTWSGPSWDPGTSTLLQVLVSIQSMILVEDPYFNEPGYESSRNTPSGKQHSNSYNANIRRATLEHAVLDTLKKPCAAFAEVIRYAALDAWHFASRVFADHWQNCEKTVLCM
;
A
#
# COMPACT_ATOMS: atom_id res chain seq x y z
N ARG A 1 4.58 -4.63 -15.56
CA ARG A 1 4.76 -4.58 -14.09
C ARG A 1 4.91 -3.15 -13.60
N ALA A 2 4.46 -2.87 -12.38
CA ALA A 2 4.67 -1.62 -11.65
C ALA A 2 5.07 -1.90 -10.21
N LEU A 3 5.84 -0.99 -9.61
CA LEU A 3 6.11 -0.95 -8.18
C LEU A 3 5.55 0.36 -7.61
N ILE A 4 4.74 0.27 -6.56
CA ILE A 4 4.23 1.44 -5.84
C ILE A 4 4.84 1.42 -4.44
N ILE A 5 5.52 2.51 -4.08
CA ILE A 5 5.97 2.73 -2.70
C ILE A 5 4.77 3.25 -1.91
N GLY A 6 4.48 2.60 -0.78
CA GLY A 6 3.34 2.95 0.06
C GLY A 6 3.43 4.39 0.58
N PRO A 7 2.35 5.19 0.50
CA PRO A 7 2.36 6.58 0.90
C PRO A 7 2.67 6.78 2.39
N GLY A 8 3.35 7.88 2.72
CA GLY A 8 3.56 8.31 4.11
C GLY A 8 2.24 8.58 4.83
N GLY A 9 2.22 8.40 6.15
CA GLY A 9 1.01 8.55 6.98
C GLY A 9 0.04 7.38 6.91
N THR A 10 0.30 6.37 6.07
CA THR A 10 -0.57 5.19 5.91
C THR A 10 0.05 3.96 6.54
N PRO A 11 -0.72 2.89 6.84
CA PRO A 11 -0.14 1.62 7.29
C PRO A 11 0.71 0.90 6.22
N TYR A 12 0.77 1.44 5.00
CA TYR A 12 1.56 0.96 3.88
C TYR A 12 2.92 1.65 3.75
N ALA A 13 3.16 2.72 4.52
CA ALA A 13 4.32 3.61 4.35
C ALA A 13 5.65 2.86 4.15
N ASN A 14 6.41 3.28 3.14
CA ASN A 14 7.72 2.73 2.74
C ASN A 14 7.71 1.27 2.24
N GLY A 15 6.56 0.60 2.23
CA GLY A 15 6.42 -0.73 1.63
C GLY A 15 6.54 -0.67 0.11
N CYS A 16 7.28 -1.61 -0.47
CA CYS A 16 7.42 -1.79 -1.91
C CYS A 16 6.36 -2.78 -2.43
N PHE A 17 5.25 -2.29 -2.98
CA PHE A 17 4.13 -3.09 -3.45
C PHE A 17 4.23 -3.35 -4.96
N LEU A 18 4.43 -4.62 -5.32
CA LEU A 18 4.60 -5.06 -6.71
C LEU A 18 3.26 -5.48 -7.33
N PHE A 19 3.04 -5.03 -8.57
CA PHE A 19 1.89 -5.36 -9.39
C PHE A 19 2.34 -5.89 -10.75
N ASP A 20 1.70 -6.96 -11.22
CA ASP A 20 1.75 -7.33 -12.63
C ASP A 20 0.63 -6.64 -13.40
N ILE A 21 0.94 -6.25 -14.64
CA ILE A 21 0.04 -5.49 -15.50
C ILE A 21 0.14 -6.08 -16.89
N LEU A 22 -0.98 -6.59 -17.40
CA LEU A 22 -1.14 -7.07 -18.75
C LEU A 22 -2.05 -6.11 -19.51
N LEU A 23 -1.59 -5.62 -20.65
CA LEU A 23 -2.44 -4.94 -21.62
C LEU A 23 -2.96 -6.01 -22.59
N PRO A 24 -4.26 -6.36 -22.57
CA PRO A 24 -4.78 -7.39 -23.45
C PRO A 24 -4.75 -6.93 -24.93
N PRO A 25 -4.84 -7.84 -25.91
CA PRO A 25 -4.88 -7.48 -27.34
C PRO A 25 -5.97 -6.48 -27.71
N GLU A 26 -7.07 -6.44 -26.95
CA GLU A 26 -8.18 -5.52 -27.15
C GLU A 26 -7.98 -4.15 -26.47
N TYR A 27 -6.86 -3.91 -25.79
CA TYR A 27 -6.57 -2.59 -25.21
C TYR A 27 -6.46 -1.53 -26.34
N PRO A 28 -7.07 -0.33 -26.21
CA PRO A 28 -7.74 0.21 -25.02
C PRO A 28 -9.24 -0.05 -24.94
N ASN A 29 -9.85 -0.84 -25.84
CA ASN A 29 -11.29 -1.15 -25.78
C ASN A 29 -11.67 -1.99 -24.53
N LYS A 30 -10.72 -2.75 -23.98
CA LYS A 30 -10.81 -3.39 -22.66
C LYS A 30 -9.80 -2.76 -21.68
N PRO A 31 -10.11 -2.74 -20.37
CA PRO A 31 -9.17 -2.27 -19.36
C PRO A 31 -7.91 -3.14 -19.29
N PRO A 32 -6.81 -2.63 -18.69
CA PRO A 32 -5.67 -3.47 -18.33
C PRO A 32 -6.07 -4.52 -17.29
N GLU A 33 -5.42 -5.68 -17.30
CA GLU A 33 -5.51 -6.66 -16.23
C GLU A 33 -4.39 -6.40 -15.22
N VAL A 34 -4.75 -6.30 -13.93
CA VAL A 34 -3.79 -5.99 -12.85
C VAL A 34 -3.85 -7.05 -11.77
N GLN A 35 -2.69 -7.62 -11.44
CA GLN A 35 -2.53 -8.58 -10.35
C GLN A 35 -1.59 -8.03 -9.28
N PHE A 36 -2.05 -8.01 -8.04
CA PHE A 36 -1.22 -7.68 -6.88
C PHE A 36 -0.36 -8.87 -6.47
N LEU A 37 0.96 -8.68 -6.44
CA LEU A 37 1.92 -9.76 -6.22
C LEU A 37 2.45 -9.84 -4.78
N THR A 38 2.37 -8.75 -4.02
CA THR A 38 2.97 -8.67 -2.67
C THR A 38 2.00 -9.18 -1.62
N THR A 39 1.55 -10.43 -1.74
CA THR A 39 0.48 -11.01 -0.91
C THR A 39 0.99 -11.85 0.27
N GLY A 40 2.30 -11.88 0.51
CA GLY A 40 2.91 -12.79 1.49
C GLY A 40 2.65 -14.25 1.12
N ALA A 41 2.77 -14.61 -0.16
CA ALA A 41 2.42 -15.92 -0.71
C ALA A 41 0.98 -16.35 -0.40
N GLY A 42 0.02 -15.43 -0.58
CA GLY A 42 -1.40 -15.71 -0.37
C GLY A 42 -1.89 -15.62 1.08
N ARG A 43 -1.02 -15.24 2.03
CA ARG A 43 -1.36 -15.16 3.45
C ARG A 43 -1.99 -13.83 3.87
N VAL A 44 -1.77 -12.75 3.11
CA VAL A 44 -2.17 -11.41 3.52
C VAL A 44 -3.16 -10.80 2.55
N ARG A 45 -4.32 -10.40 3.06
CA ARG A 45 -5.24 -9.45 2.41
C ARG A 45 -4.85 -8.05 2.87
N PHE A 46 -4.13 -7.31 2.03
CA PHE A 46 -3.52 -6.03 2.41
C PHE A 46 -4.53 -4.88 2.53
N ASN A 47 -5.65 -4.98 1.83
CA ASN A 47 -6.70 -3.97 1.82
C ASN A 47 -8.03 -4.66 1.48
N PRO A 48 -9.20 -4.10 1.84
CA PRO A 48 -10.47 -4.61 1.33
C PRO A 48 -10.51 -4.79 -0.20
N ASN A 49 -9.78 -3.95 -0.93
CA ASN A 49 -9.62 -3.99 -2.38
C ASN A 49 -8.34 -4.70 -2.88
N LEU A 50 -7.49 -5.25 -2.00
CA LEU A 50 -6.30 -6.03 -2.36
C LEU A 50 -6.36 -7.41 -1.70
N TYR A 51 -6.87 -8.37 -2.47
CA TYR A 51 -7.12 -9.72 -1.99
C TYR A 51 -5.82 -10.50 -1.85
N ASN A 52 -5.82 -11.49 -0.96
CA ASN A 52 -4.68 -12.38 -0.75
C ASN A 52 -4.34 -13.22 -2.00
N CYS A 53 -5.33 -13.53 -2.85
CA CYS A 53 -5.12 -14.16 -4.15
C CYS A 53 -4.54 -13.21 -5.23
N GLY A 54 -4.33 -11.94 -4.90
CA GLY A 54 -3.78 -10.93 -5.81
C GLY A 54 -4.82 -10.16 -6.61
N LYS A 55 -6.12 -10.40 -6.42
CA LYS A 55 -7.17 -9.60 -7.07
C LYS A 55 -7.11 -8.14 -6.58
N VAL A 56 -7.13 -7.21 -7.53
CA VAL A 56 -7.27 -5.77 -7.29
C VAL A 56 -8.70 -5.36 -7.63
N CYS A 57 -9.38 -4.73 -6.67
CA CYS A 57 -10.71 -4.18 -6.86
C CYS A 57 -10.63 -2.68 -7.17
N LEU A 58 -10.91 -2.30 -8.40
CA LEU A 58 -10.98 -0.91 -8.84
C LEU A 58 -12.01 -0.81 -9.97
N SER A 59 -12.84 0.24 -9.97
CA SER A 59 -13.92 0.36 -10.97
C SER A 59 -13.38 0.53 -12.39
N LEU A 60 -12.23 1.22 -12.55
CA LEU A 60 -11.50 1.32 -13.81
C LEU A 60 -10.99 -0.04 -14.34
N LEU A 61 -10.95 -1.07 -13.50
CA LEU A 61 -10.59 -2.44 -13.89
C LEU A 61 -11.84 -3.33 -14.06
N GLY A 62 -13.05 -2.79 -13.89
CA GLY A 62 -14.30 -3.55 -13.90
C GLY A 62 -14.48 -4.49 -12.72
N THR A 63 -13.66 -4.37 -11.67
CA THR A 63 -13.65 -5.29 -10.51
C THR A 63 -14.27 -4.69 -9.24
N TRP A 64 -14.82 -3.48 -9.34
CA TRP A 64 -15.49 -2.77 -8.26
C TRP A 64 -16.60 -1.83 -8.79
N SER A 65 -17.52 -1.44 -7.92
CA SER A 65 -18.56 -0.46 -8.26
C SER A 65 -17.97 0.95 -8.44
N GLY A 66 -18.41 1.67 -9.47
CA GLY A 66 -18.00 3.04 -9.76
C GLY A 66 -17.93 3.33 -11.26
N PRO A 67 -17.34 4.48 -11.66
CA PRO A 67 -17.07 4.78 -13.06
C PRO A 67 -16.21 3.68 -13.68
N SER A 68 -16.70 3.10 -14.76
CA SER A 68 -16.03 2.03 -15.49
C SER A 68 -14.96 2.58 -16.43
N TRP A 69 -14.10 1.70 -16.93
CA TRP A 69 -13.12 2.02 -17.96
C TRP A 69 -13.78 2.64 -19.20
N ASP A 70 -13.25 3.78 -19.64
CA ASP A 70 -13.62 4.45 -20.89
C ASP A 70 -12.42 4.43 -21.85
N PRO A 71 -12.48 3.70 -22.97
CA PRO A 71 -11.40 3.62 -23.96
C PRO A 71 -10.96 4.99 -24.52
N GLY A 72 -11.83 6.00 -24.51
CA GLY A 72 -11.54 7.32 -25.05
C GLY A 72 -10.78 8.25 -24.09
N THR A 73 -10.85 7.99 -22.79
CA THR A 73 -10.34 8.93 -21.76
C THR A 73 -9.54 8.27 -20.64
N SER A 74 -9.72 6.97 -20.40
CA SER A 74 -9.06 6.24 -19.33
C SER A 74 -7.61 5.88 -19.71
N THR A 75 -6.73 5.89 -18.71
CA THR A 75 -5.29 5.66 -18.90
C THR A 75 -4.74 4.71 -17.84
N LEU A 76 -3.65 4.03 -18.17
CA LEU A 76 -2.91 3.23 -17.18
C LEU A 76 -2.41 4.09 -16.00
N LEU A 77 -2.07 5.36 -16.26
CA LEU A 77 -1.66 6.29 -15.20
C LEU A 77 -2.79 6.50 -14.18
N GLN A 78 -4.03 6.72 -14.64
CA GLN A 78 -5.17 6.84 -13.73
C GLN A 78 -5.36 5.58 -12.88
N VAL A 79 -5.19 4.38 -13.45
CA VAL A 79 -5.23 3.13 -12.66
C VAL A 79 -4.18 3.14 -11.55
N LEU A 80 -2.92 3.48 -11.86
CA LEU A 80 -1.84 3.50 -10.86
C LEU A 80 -2.07 4.57 -9.78
N VAL A 81 -2.50 5.75 -10.19
CA VAL A 81 -2.83 6.85 -9.26
C VAL A 81 -4.02 6.49 -8.38
N SER A 82 -5.06 5.85 -8.93
CA SER A 82 -6.22 5.39 -8.16
C SER A 82 -5.86 4.31 -7.14
N ILE A 83 -4.94 3.39 -7.46
CA ILE A 83 -4.41 2.43 -6.46
C ILE A 83 -3.75 3.20 -5.32
N GLN A 84 -2.89 4.18 -5.63
CA GLN A 84 -2.22 4.96 -4.59
C GLN A 84 -3.18 5.81 -3.75
N SER A 85 -4.17 6.45 -4.37
CA SER A 85 -5.03 7.45 -3.71
C SER A 85 -6.28 6.87 -3.04
N MET A 86 -6.78 5.72 -3.51
CA MET A 86 -8.04 5.13 -3.02
C MET A 86 -7.83 3.83 -2.24
N ILE A 87 -6.75 3.10 -2.52
CA ILE A 87 -6.49 1.80 -1.89
C ILE A 87 -5.44 1.96 -0.78
N LEU A 88 -4.30 2.57 -1.08
CA LEU A 88 -3.20 2.73 -0.12
C LEU A 88 -3.39 3.96 0.79
N VAL A 89 -4.49 3.99 1.54
CA VAL A 89 -4.94 5.15 2.36
C VAL A 89 -4.67 4.97 3.85
N GLU A 90 -4.90 6.03 4.65
CA GLU A 90 -4.64 6.06 6.11
C GLU A 90 -5.52 5.07 6.91
N ASP A 91 -6.82 5.01 6.60
CA ASP A 91 -7.78 4.13 7.28
C ASP A 91 -8.42 3.12 6.31
N PRO A 92 -7.66 2.13 5.80
CA PRO A 92 -8.12 1.16 4.81
C PRO A 92 -9.23 0.23 5.30
N TYR A 93 -9.45 0.11 6.61
CA TYR A 93 -10.58 -0.64 7.18
C TYR A 93 -11.93 -0.19 6.59
N PHE A 94 -12.09 1.12 6.36
CA PHE A 94 -13.32 1.69 5.83
C PHE A 94 -13.45 1.61 4.30
N ASN A 95 -12.52 0.95 3.60
CA ASN A 95 -12.72 0.61 2.19
C ASN A 95 -13.65 -0.61 2.03
N GLU A 96 -13.97 -1.31 3.12
CA GLU A 96 -14.96 -2.38 3.12
C GLU A 96 -16.37 -1.78 3.03
N PRO A 97 -17.21 -2.19 2.05
CA PRO A 97 -18.55 -1.65 1.90
C PRO A 97 -19.39 -1.77 3.17
N GLY A 98 -20.01 -0.66 3.56
CA GLY A 98 -20.91 -0.57 4.71
C GLY A 98 -20.22 -0.19 6.01
N TYR A 99 -18.88 -0.14 6.05
CA TYR A 99 -18.14 0.21 7.27
C TYR A 99 -18.02 1.72 7.47
N GLU A 100 -18.31 2.53 6.45
CA GLU A 100 -18.13 3.97 6.40
C GLU A 100 -18.92 4.70 7.50
N SER A 101 -20.15 4.21 7.78
CA SER A 101 -21.03 4.77 8.81
C SER A 101 -20.41 4.75 10.21
N SER A 102 -19.47 3.84 10.47
CA SER A 102 -18.80 3.69 11.77
C SER A 102 -17.57 4.58 11.95
N ARG A 103 -17.10 5.29 10.91
CA ARG A 103 -15.79 5.99 10.88
C ARG A 103 -15.55 6.93 12.05
N ASN A 104 -16.57 7.68 12.44
CA ASN A 104 -16.45 8.67 13.51
C ASN A 104 -16.89 8.14 14.89
N THR A 105 -17.18 6.85 15.00
CA THR A 105 -17.57 6.21 16.27
C THR A 105 -16.34 5.66 17.01
N PRO A 106 -16.38 5.54 18.35
CA PRO A 106 -15.31 4.91 19.11
C PRO A 106 -15.01 3.47 18.65
N SER A 107 -16.05 2.69 18.36
CA SER A 107 -15.93 1.31 17.88
C SER A 107 -15.25 1.23 16.51
N GLY A 108 -15.68 2.06 15.54
CA GLY A 108 -15.06 2.10 14.21
C GLY A 108 -13.60 2.52 14.25
N LYS A 109 -13.24 3.50 15.09
CA LYS A 109 -11.83 3.90 15.31
C LYS A 109 -11.01 2.76 15.90
N GLN A 110 -11.54 2.04 16.88
CA GLN A 110 -10.85 0.88 17.48
C GLN A 110 -10.59 -0.23 16.45
N HIS A 111 -11.58 -0.54 15.60
CA HIS A 111 -11.42 -1.52 14.53
C HIS A 111 -10.40 -1.05 13.48
N SER A 112 -10.47 0.21 13.03
CA SER A 112 -9.49 0.78 12.09
C SER A 112 -8.08 0.72 12.66
N ASN A 113 -7.89 1.09 13.92
CA ASN A 113 -6.57 1.03 14.57
C ASN A 113 -6.01 -0.40 14.62
N SER A 114 -6.85 -1.38 14.96
CA SER A 114 -6.46 -2.80 15.00
C SER A 114 -6.11 -3.31 13.60
N TYR A 115 -6.90 -2.93 12.58
CA TYR A 115 -6.63 -3.24 11.18
C TYR A 115 -5.29 -2.63 10.74
N ASN A 116 -5.07 -1.35 11.03
CA ASN A 116 -3.85 -0.63 10.70
C ASN A 116 -2.61 -1.23 11.37
N ALA A 117 -2.70 -1.67 12.61
CA ALA A 117 -1.59 -2.36 13.29
C ALA A 117 -1.20 -3.65 12.55
N ASN A 118 -2.19 -4.45 12.13
CA ASN A 118 -1.96 -5.66 11.35
C ASN A 118 -1.33 -5.37 9.98
N ILE A 119 -1.83 -4.36 9.26
CA ILE A 119 -1.28 -3.96 7.96
C ILE A 119 0.13 -3.42 8.10
N ARG A 120 0.45 -2.60 9.11
CA ARG A 120 1.82 -2.13 9.34
C ARG A 120 2.81 -3.29 9.52
N ARG A 121 2.46 -4.28 10.35
CA ARG A 121 3.28 -5.48 10.51
C ARG A 121 3.47 -6.22 9.18
N ALA A 122 2.39 -6.46 8.45
CA ALA A 122 2.45 -7.15 7.17
C ALA A 122 3.25 -6.37 6.10
N THR A 123 3.15 -5.04 6.09
CA THR A 123 3.95 -4.16 5.23
C THR A 123 5.44 -4.33 5.54
N LEU A 124 5.83 -4.28 6.81
CA LEU A 124 7.21 -4.49 7.21
C LEU A 124 7.72 -5.87 6.80
N GLU A 125 6.95 -6.93 7.07
CA GLU A 125 7.35 -8.30 6.75
C GLU A 125 7.44 -8.54 5.24
N HIS A 126 6.39 -8.23 4.49
CA HIS A 126 6.25 -8.71 3.11
C HIS A 126 6.53 -7.65 2.04
N ALA A 127 6.30 -6.37 2.34
CA ALA A 127 6.55 -5.28 1.39
C ALA A 127 7.91 -4.62 1.60
N VAL A 128 8.56 -4.83 2.75
CA VAL A 128 9.92 -4.32 3.04
C VAL A 128 10.94 -5.45 3.16
N LEU A 129 10.81 -6.35 4.14
CA LEU A 129 11.85 -7.34 4.42
C LEU A 129 11.95 -8.39 3.33
N ASP A 130 10.84 -8.98 2.89
CA ASP A 130 10.86 -9.99 1.83
C ASP A 130 11.32 -9.43 0.49
N THR A 131 10.91 -8.19 0.15
CA THR A 131 11.33 -7.52 -1.08
C THR A 131 12.80 -7.16 -1.08
N LEU A 132 13.39 -6.83 0.07
CA LEU A 132 14.84 -6.61 0.21
C LEU A 132 15.63 -7.92 0.12
N LYS A 133 15.14 -8.99 0.75
CA LYS A 133 15.79 -10.31 0.70
C LYS A 133 15.77 -10.91 -0.70
N LYS A 134 14.67 -10.72 -1.43
CA LYS A 134 14.48 -11.26 -2.78
C LYS A 134 13.85 -10.20 -3.70
N PRO A 135 14.64 -9.21 -4.15
CA PRO A 135 14.11 -8.15 -4.99
C PRO A 135 13.72 -8.67 -6.37
N CYS A 136 12.64 -8.12 -6.91
CA CYS A 136 12.34 -8.27 -8.33
C CYS A 136 13.44 -7.57 -9.13
N ALA A 137 14.09 -8.30 -10.06
CA ALA A 137 15.24 -7.78 -10.81
C ALA A 137 14.96 -6.42 -11.48
N ALA A 138 13.76 -6.24 -12.05
CA ALA A 138 13.36 -5.01 -12.71
C ALA A 138 13.29 -3.78 -11.78
N PHE A 139 13.20 -3.99 -10.46
CA PHE A 139 13.05 -2.92 -9.46
C PHE A 139 14.08 -3.01 -8.33
N ALA A 140 15.14 -3.82 -8.49
CA ALA A 140 16.09 -4.10 -7.41
C ALA A 140 16.76 -2.82 -6.88
N GLU A 141 17.15 -1.92 -7.78
CA GLU A 141 17.73 -0.62 -7.40
C GLU A 141 16.72 0.24 -6.65
N VAL A 142 15.49 0.38 -7.16
CA VAL A 142 14.43 1.18 -6.51
C VAL A 142 14.12 0.66 -5.10
N ILE A 143 14.05 -0.66 -4.92
CA ILE A 143 13.83 -1.31 -3.62
C ILE A 143 14.98 -0.98 -2.64
N ARG A 144 16.23 -1.02 -3.11
CA ARG A 144 17.39 -0.65 -2.28
C ARG A 144 17.34 0.82 -1.87
N TYR A 145 17.04 1.72 -2.81
CA TYR A 145 16.90 3.16 -2.50
C TYR A 145 15.79 3.43 -1.50
N ALA A 146 14.61 2.82 -1.68
CA ALA A 146 13.49 2.98 -0.75
C ALA A 146 13.85 2.53 0.68
N ALA A 147 14.59 1.43 0.81
CA ALA A 147 15.04 0.95 2.11
C ALA A 147 16.10 1.85 2.76
N LEU A 148 17.04 2.39 1.99
CA LEU A 148 18.03 3.34 2.48
C LEU A 148 17.38 4.64 2.95
N ASP A 149 16.43 5.17 2.18
CA ASP A 149 15.69 6.38 2.55
C ASP A 149 14.88 6.18 3.84
N ALA A 150 14.18 5.05 3.95
CA ALA A 150 13.47 4.67 5.17
C ALA A 150 14.41 4.51 6.37
N TRP A 151 15.59 3.90 6.17
CA TRP A 151 16.61 3.76 7.20
C TRP A 151 17.16 5.11 7.66
N HIS A 152 17.48 6.01 6.74
CA HIS A 152 17.97 7.35 7.06
C HIS A 152 16.92 8.17 7.82
N PHE A 153 15.66 8.10 7.40
CA PHE A 153 14.56 8.74 8.11
C PHE A 153 14.44 8.20 9.54
N ALA A 154 14.39 6.88 9.72
CA ALA A 154 14.30 6.26 11.03
C ALA A 154 15.50 6.62 11.93
N SER A 155 16.72 6.58 11.38
CA SER A 155 17.95 6.88 12.11
C SER A 155 17.97 8.32 12.63
N ARG A 156 17.46 9.29 11.86
CA ARG A 156 17.34 10.69 12.30
C ARG A 156 16.34 10.82 13.44
N VAL A 157 15.16 10.22 13.31
CA VAL A 157 14.12 10.24 14.36
C VAL A 157 14.64 9.61 15.66
N PHE A 158 15.34 8.48 15.57
CA PHE A 158 15.94 7.84 16.76
C PHE A 158 17.04 8.71 17.36
N ALA A 159 17.90 9.33 16.56
CA ALA A 159 18.93 10.24 17.05
C ALA A 159 18.34 11.46 17.77
N ASP A 160 17.31 12.09 17.18
CA ASP A 160 16.62 13.24 17.77
C ASP A 160 15.90 12.86 19.08
N HIS A 161 15.27 11.68 19.11
CA HIS A 161 14.62 11.17 20.33
C HIS A 161 15.64 10.84 21.42
N TRP A 162 16.75 10.17 21.08
CA TRP A 162 17.82 9.83 22.01
C TRP A 162 18.45 11.10 22.62
N GLN A 163 18.77 12.10 21.82
CA GLN A 163 19.31 13.39 22.30
C GLN A 163 18.33 14.13 23.25
N ASN A 164 17.03 13.99 23.02
CA ASN A 164 16.01 14.58 23.90
C ASN A 164 15.85 13.79 25.20
N CYS A 165 16.00 12.46 25.16
CA CYS A 165 16.02 11.62 26.36
C CYS A 165 17.25 11.92 27.26
N GLU A 166 18.45 12.09 26.70
CA GLU A 166 19.65 12.46 27.48
C GLU A 166 19.49 13.80 28.21
N LYS A 167 18.88 14.80 27.56
CA LYS A 167 18.59 16.10 28.20
C LYS A 167 17.56 16.03 29.33
N THR A 168 16.68 15.02 29.31
CA THR A 168 15.64 14.84 30.34
C THR A 168 16.19 14.10 31.56
N VAL A 169 17.14 13.17 31.35
CA VAL A 169 17.81 12.42 32.43
C VAL A 169 18.88 13.26 33.14
N LEU A 170 19.49 14.24 32.48
CA LEU A 170 20.47 15.17 33.09
C LEU A 170 19.83 16.38 33.80
N CYS A 171 18.51 16.52 33.77
CA CYS A 171 17.75 17.60 34.43
C CYS A 171 16.95 17.13 35.68
N MET A 172 17.22 15.92 36.19
CA MET A 172 16.79 15.42 37.51
C MET A 172 17.99 15.21 38.41
#